data_AF-A0A523Q0Z7-F1
#
_entry.id   AF-A0A523Q0Z7-F1
#
_cell.length_a   1.000
_cell.length_b   1.000
_cell.length_c   1.000
_cell.angle_alpha   90.00
_cell.angle_beta   90.00
_cell.angle_gamma   90.00
#
_symmetry.space_group_name_H-M   'P 1'
#
loop_
_entity.id
_entity.type
_entity.pdbx_description
1 polymer ?
#
loop_
_entity_poly.entity_id
_entity_poly.type
_entity_poly.pdbx_seq_one_letter_code
_entity_poly.pdbx_strand_id
1 'polypeptide(L)'
;MNTTTNHGAFEWQRRMGVHEAYHQNKTNRLIHWFCIPFELFALVAIFSMVPLPFGLDLGLVLIVLLAPIYLATDLLLGALMTAFLAGLWWLAHRWFPVFANTP
;
A
#
# COMPACT_ATOMS: atom_id res chain seq x y z
N MET A 1 6.01 -32.89 -28.25
CA MET A 1 4.76 -32.24 -27.83
C MET A 1 5.02 -30.75 -27.76
N ASN A 2 4.39 -29.98 -28.65
CA ASN A 2 4.58 -28.54 -28.76
C ASN A 2 3.38 -27.86 -28.09
N THR A 3 3.51 -27.48 -26.81
CA THR A 3 2.45 -26.78 -26.09
C THR A 3 2.52 -25.29 -26.42
N THR A 4 1.96 -24.89 -27.56
CA THR A 4 1.70 -23.47 -27.84
C THR A 4 0.50 -23.03 -27.01
N THR A 5 0.72 -22.77 -25.73
CA THR A 5 -0.28 -22.16 -24.85
C THR A 5 -0.46 -20.71 -25.28
N ASN A 6 -1.58 -20.43 -25.96
CA ASN A 6 -1.92 -19.12 -26.46
C ASN A 6 -2.31 -18.22 -25.27
N HIS A 7 -1.35 -17.53 -24.66
CA HIS A 7 -1.57 -16.75 -23.43
C HIS A 7 -2.22 -15.36 -23.67
N GLY A 8 -2.86 -15.17 -24.83
CA GLY A 8 -3.44 -13.89 -25.25
C GLY A 8 -2.39 -12.79 -25.45
N ALA A 9 -2.81 -11.61 -25.93
CA ALA A 9 -1.91 -10.49 -26.26
C ALA A 9 -1.06 -9.98 -25.06
N PHE A 10 -1.37 -10.39 -23.83
CA PHE A 10 -0.71 -9.90 -22.61
C PHE A 10 0.11 -10.95 -21.84
N GLU A 11 0.05 -12.23 -22.20
CA GLU A 11 0.80 -13.33 -21.55
C GLU A 11 0.76 -13.32 -20.01
N TRP A 12 -0.40 -13.00 -19.41
CA TRP A 12 -0.52 -12.69 -17.97
C TRP A 12 0.08 -13.77 -17.06
N GLN A 13 -0.21 -15.04 -17.34
CA GLN A 13 0.30 -16.17 -16.54
C GLN A 13 1.83 -16.21 -16.51
N ARG A 14 2.49 -15.99 -17.65
CA ARG A 14 3.96 -15.94 -17.72
C ARG A 14 4.50 -14.75 -16.93
N ARG A 15 3.90 -13.57 -17.07
CA ARG A 15 4.33 -12.35 -16.38
C ARG A 15 4.19 -12.48 -14.87
N MET A 16 3.07 -13.01 -14.39
CA MET A 16 2.87 -13.26 -12.97
C MET A 16 3.83 -14.33 -12.44
N GLY A 17 4.13 -15.37 -13.23
CA GLY A 17 5.14 -16.37 -12.87
C GLY A 17 6.55 -15.79 -12.74
N VAL A 18 6.95 -14.89 -13.65
CA VAL A 18 8.25 -14.18 -13.56
C VAL A 18 8.27 -13.23 -12.35
N HIS A 19 7.18 -12.50 -12.11
CA HIS A 19 7.04 -11.64 -10.94
C HIS A 19 7.19 -12.44 -9.64
N GLU A 20 6.49 -13.56 -9.52
CA GLU A 20 6.59 -14.46 -8.36
C GLU A 20 8.02 -14.98 -8.16
N ALA A 21 8.67 -15.46 -9.23
CA ALA A 21 10.05 -15.94 -9.16
C ALA A 21 11.03 -14.86 -8.66
N TYR A 22 10.82 -13.60 -9.06
CA TYR A 22 11.60 -12.46 -8.56
C TYR A 22 11.34 -12.18 -7.07
N HIS A 23 10.12 -12.40 -6.58
CA HIS A 23 9.76 -12.24 -5.17
C HIS A 23 10.20 -13.41 -4.27
N GLN A 24 10.71 -14.51 -4.83
CA GLN A 24 11.33 -15.58 -4.05
C GLN A 24 12.80 -15.28 -3.69
N ASN A 25 13.46 -14.33 -4.36
CA ASN A 25 14.84 -13.95 -4.04
C ASN A 25 14.93 -13.27 -2.66
N LYS A 26 15.81 -13.79 -1.79
CA LYS A 26 15.96 -13.30 -0.39
C LYS A 26 16.37 -11.83 -0.31
N THR A 27 17.28 -11.37 -1.16
CA THR A 27 17.73 -9.97 -1.20
C THR A 27 16.60 -9.05 -1.64
N ASN A 28 15.87 -9.43 -2.70
CA ASN A 28 14.71 -8.66 -3.16
C ASN A 28 13.63 -8.56 -2.08
N ARG A 29 13.31 -9.67 -1.41
CA ARG A 29 12.36 -9.66 -0.28
C ARG A 29 12.83 -8.74 0.84
N LEU A 30 14.12 -8.76 1.19
CA LEU A 30 14.66 -7.90 2.22
C LEU A 30 14.48 -6.42 1.84
N ILE A 31 14.86 -6.05 0.62
CA ILE A 31 14.67 -4.70 0.09
C ILE A 31 13.18 -4.31 0.15
N HIS A 32 12.29 -5.19 -0.33
CA HIS A 32 10.85 -4.95 -0.32
C HIS A 32 10.30 -4.72 1.10
N TRP A 33 10.72 -5.54 2.07
CA TRP A 33 10.32 -5.38 3.47
C TRP A 33 10.75 -4.05 4.09
N PHE A 34 11.82 -3.42 3.60
CA PHE A 34 12.23 -2.08 4.04
C PHE A 34 11.60 -0.96 3.22
N CYS A 35 11.68 -1.04 1.88
CA CYS A 35 11.25 0.01 0.98
C CYS A 35 9.73 0.23 0.99
N ILE A 36 8.92 -0.83 1.04
CA ILE A 36 7.46 -0.70 1.00
C ILE A 36 6.92 0.10 2.20
N PRO A 37 7.34 -0.12 3.45
CA PRO A 37 6.99 0.76 4.56
C PRO A 37 7.28 2.25 4.31
N PHE A 38 8.44 2.58 3.74
CA PHE A 38 8.80 3.97 3.45
C PHE A 38 7.97 4.56 2.31
N GLU A 39 7.73 3.79 1.25
CA GLU A 39 6.86 4.19 0.14
C GLU A 39 5.43 4.44 0.62
N LEU A 40 4.88 3.55 1.45
CA LEU A 40 3.56 3.71 2.04
C LEU A 40 3.50 4.95 2.95
N PHE A 41 4.52 5.19 3.78
CA PHE A 41 4.58 6.39 4.60
C PHE A 41 4.61 7.66 3.75
N ALA A 42 5.42 7.67 2.68
CA ALA A 42 5.50 8.80 1.76
C ALA A 42 4.16 9.07 1.07
N LEU A 43 3.47 8.03 0.59
CA LEU A 43 2.15 8.17 -0.04
C LEU A 43 1.11 8.69 0.95
N VAL A 44 1.05 8.11 2.15
CA VAL A 44 0.14 8.57 3.20
C VAL A 44 0.40 10.04 3.53
N ALA A 45 1.67 10.45 3.70
CA ALA A 45 2.03 11.84 3.97
C ALA A 45 1.64 12.78 2.81
N ILE A 46 1.91 12.40 1.56
CA ILE A 46 1.55 13.21 0.37
C ILE A 46 0.04 13.38 0.28
N PHE A 47 -0.74 12.31 0.46
CA PHE A 47 -2.20 12.44 0.44
C PHE A 47 -2.72 13.26 1.63
N SER A 48 -2.08 13.17 2.79
CA SER A 48 -2.44 13.98 3.96
C SER A 48 -2.20 15.49 3.76
N MET A 49 -1.49 15.90 2.70
CA MET A 49 -1.34 17.33 2.34
C MET A 49 -2.61 17.94 1.76
N VAL A 50 -3.62 17.13 1.43
CA VAL A 50 -4.90 17.62 0.91
C VAL A 50 -5.91 17.67 2.07
N PRO A 51 -6.15 18.86 2.66
CA PRO A 51 -7.13 19.00 3.72
C PRO A 51 -8.55 18.84 3.18
N LEU A 52 -9.42 18.29 4.03
CA LEU A 52 -10.84 18.09 3.78
C LEU A 52 -11.66 18.70 4.93
N PRO A 53 -12.97 18.92 4.74
CA PRO A 53 -13.83 19.45 5.79
C PRO A 53 -13.81 18.58 7.07
N PHE A 54 -14.18 19.20 8.19
CA PHE A 54 -14.29 18.56 9.51
C PHE A 54 -12.96 18.07 10.11
N GLY A 55 -11.84 18.67 9.70
CA GLY A 55 -10.52 18.32 10.22
C GLY A 55 -10.01 16.97 9.71
N LEU A 56 -10.52 16.51 8.56
CA LEU A 56 -10.04 15.32 7.88
C LEU A 56 -8.99 15.69 6.84
N ASP A 57 -8.18 14.72 6.44
CA ASP A 57 -7.32 14.80 5.27
C ASP A 57 -7.58 13.62 4.33
N LEU A 58 -7.18 13.79 3.07
CA LEU A 58 -7.40 12.76 2.05
C LEU A 58 -6.69 11.44 2.39
N GLY A 59 -5.53 11.48 3.06
CA GLY A 59 -4.82 10.28 3.49
C GLY A 59 -5.66 9.41 4.42
N LEU A 60 -6.25 10.00 5.46
CA LEU A 60 -7.14 9.28 6.38
C LEU A 60 -8.37 8.72 5.67
N VAL A 61 -9.00 9.52 4.79
CA VAL A 61 -10.18 9.09 4.02
C VAL A 61 -9.85 7.88 3.15
N LEU A 62 -8.72 7.90 2.44
CA LEU A 62 -8.30 6.77 1.61
C LEU A 62 -8.03 5.52 2.44
N ILE A 63 -7.42 5.65 3.63
CA ILE A 63 -7.21 4.51 4.55
C ILE A 63 -8.55 3.90 4.97
N VAL A 64 -9.54 4.73 5.34
CA VAL A 64 -10.89 4.27 5.72
C VAL A 64 -11.58 3.55 4.57
N LEU A 65 -11.46 4.07 3.35
CA LEU A 65 -12.05 3.44 2.15
C LEU A 65 -11.35 2.13 1.78
N LEU A 66 -10.05 2.00 2.04
CA LEU A 66 -9.26 0.80 1.72
C LEU A 66 -9.41 -0.30 2.78
N ALA A 67 -9.67 0.07 4.04
CA ALA A 67 -9.87 -0.87 5.15
C ALA A 67 -10.86 -2.01 4.85
N PRO A 68 -12.09 -1.77 4.34
CA PRO A 68 -13.02 -2.87 4.05
C PRO A 68 -12.48 -3.83 2.97
N ILE A 69 -11.69 -3.34 2.00
CA ILE A 69 -11.08 -4.19 0.96
C ILE A 69 -10.06 -5.15 1.59
N TYR A 70 -9.22 -4.64 2.49
CA TYR A 70 -8.25 -5.47 3.22
C TYR A 70 -8.91 -6.44 4.18
N LEU A 71 -9.90 -5.98 4.96
CA LEU A 71 -10.65 -6.82 5.89
C LEU A 71 -11.44 -7.93 5.19
N ALA A 72 -11.92 -7.69 3.96
CA ALA A 72 -12.59 -8.69 3.14
C ALA A 72 -11.64 -9.75 2.57
N THR A 73 -10.33 -9.48 2.51
CA THR A 73 -9.32 -10.42 2.00
C THR A 73 -8.92 -11.43 3.06
N ASP A 74 -8.58 -10.94 4.26
CA ASP A 74 -8.32 -11.73 5.47
C ASP A 74 -8.53 -10.80 6.67
N LEU A 75 -9.29 -11.25 7.67
CA LEU A 75 -9.66 -10.36 8.77
C LEU A 75 -8.45 -9.93 9.61
N LEU A 76 -7.55 -10.87 9.93
CA LEU A 76 -6.41 -10.58 10.80
C LEU A 76 -5.37 -9.74 10.06
N LEU A 77 -4.93 -10.21 8.89
CA LEU A 77 -3.92 -9.50 8.09
C LEU A 77 -4.47 -8.17 7.59
N GLY A 78 -5.75 -8.11 7.25
CA GLY A 78 -6.42 -6.88 6.87
C GLY A 78 -6.46 -5.86 8.00
N ALA A 79 -6.83 -6.29 9.21
CA ALA A 79 -6.80 -5.41 10.39
C ALA A 79 -5.38 -4.92 10.71
N LEU A 80 -4.37 -5.80 10.62
CA LEU A 80 -2.98 -5.42 10.82
C LEU A 80 -2.49 -4.40 9.77
N MET A 81 -2.85 -4.59 8.50
CA MET A 81 -2.49 -3.65 7.43
C MET A 81 -3.18 -2.29 7.62
N THR A 82 -4.46 -2.28 7.97
CA THR A 82 -5.20 -1.04 8.28
C THR A 82 -4.60 -0.33 9.49
N ALA A 83 -4.29 -1.06 10.56
CA ALA A 83 -3.64 -0.49 11.74
C ALA A 83 -2.25 0.06 11.42
N PHE A 84 -1.48 -0.63 10.58
CA PHE A 84 -0.18 -0.19 10.10
C PHE A 84 -0.29 1.14 9.34
N LEU A 85 -1.20 1.25 8.36
CA LEU A 85 -1.43 2.49 7.61
C LEU A 85 -1.90 3.64 8.51
N ALA A 86 -2.79 3.37 9.47
CA ALA A 86 -3.22 4.36 10.46
C ALA A 86 -2.05 4.82 11.35
N GLY A 87 -1.15 3.91 11.73
CA GLY A 87 0.08 4.23 12.44
C GLY A 87 1.02 5.13 11.63
N LEU A 88 1.17 4.86 10.33
CA LEU A 88 1.94 5.72 9.42
C LEU A 88 1.30 7.11 9.26
N TRP A 89 -0.03 7.18 9.16
CA TRP A 89 -0.77 8.44 9.13
C TRP A 89 -0.56 9.26 10.41
N TRP A 90 -0.66 8.61 11.58
CA TRP A 90 -0.40 9.25 12.87
C TRP A 90 1.04 9.76 12.96
N LEU A 91 2.01 8.93 12.53
CA LEU A 91 3.42 9.32 12.49
C LEU A 91 3.64 10.52 11.57
N ALA A 92 2.97 10.57 10.41
CA ALA A 92 3.08 11.69 9.47
C ALA A 92 2.57 13.00 10.10
N HIS A 93 1.41 12.96 10.79
CA HIS A 93 0.86 14.08 11.54
C HIS A 93 1.77 14.56 12.67
N ARG A 94 2.52 13.64 13.30
CA ARG A 94 3.48 14.00 14.34
C ARG A 94 4.78 14.59 13.78
N TRP A 95 5.21 14.13 12.60
CA TRP A 95 6.50 14.47 12.00
C TRP A 95 6.44 15.76 11.19
N PHE A 96 5.36 15.98 10.43
CA PHE A 96 5.23 17.12 9.53
C PHE A 96 4.33 18.21 10.14
N PRO A 97 4.88 19.38 10.52
CA PRO A 97 4.12 20.45 11.16
C PRO A 97 3.04 21.08 10.25
N VAL A 98 3.15 20.89 8.93
CA VAL A 98 2.20 21.43 7.96
C VAL A 98 0.77 20.91 8.19
N PHE A 99 0.62 19.70 8.75
CA PHE A 99 -0.68 19.10 9.07
C PHE A 99 -1.32 19.66 10.35
N ALA A 100 -0.56 20.35 11.20
CA ALA A 100 -1.09 20.95 12.44
C ALA A 100 -1.80 22.29 12.21
N ASN A 101 -1.60 22.91 11.04
CA ASN A 101 -2.04 24.28 10.74
C ASN A 101 -3.08 24.36 9.61
N THR A 102 -3.69 23.24 9.23
CA THR A 102 -4.79 23.23 8.27
C THR A 102 -6.08 23.71 8.96
N PRO A 103 -6.75 24.75 8.43
CA PRO A 103 -7.93 25.37 9.05
C PRO A 103 -9.16 24.46 9.09
#